data_AF-A0A7R9JTV4-F1
#
_entry.id   AF-A0A7R9JTV4-F1
#
_cell.length_a   1.000
_cell.length_b   1.000
_cell.length_c   1.000
_cell.angle_alpha   90.00
_cell.angle_beta   90.00
_cell.angle_gamma   90.00
#
_symmetry.space_group_name_H-M   'P 1'
#
loop_
_entity.id
_entity.type
_entity.pdbx_description
1 polymer ?
#
loop_
_entity_poly.entity_id
_entity_poly.type
_entity_poly.pdbx_seq_one_letter_code
_entity_poly.pdbx_strand_id
1 'polypeptide(L)'
;MLDGDVTDAVEARSLSLNPQHIDIYSASWGPDDDGKTGRSGKGSIFVWASGNGGRDHDNCNCDGYTNSIWTLSISSATEAGRVPWYSEACSSTLATTYSSGSPGEKQVVTTDLHHSCTSGHTGTSASAPLAAGICALALEANKGLTWRDMQHIVVRTAKPANLKSPDWTVNGVGRNVSHSFGYGLMDASAMVKLARIWKTVPEQHKCEVSAPHADKLIPAKSQVILQLNVKECAGVNFLEHVQAKISLASSRRGDLQIHLTSPSGTRSTLLALRPHDISRTGFQSWPFMSVHTWGEQPFGVWQLEIHNEGRYLGQSQEI
;
A
#
# COMPACT_ATOMS: atom_id res chain seq x y z
N MET A 1 22.57 -6.88 -0.02
CA MET A 1 21.34 -6.89 0.79
C MET A 1 20.36 -8.00 0.38
N LEU A 2 20.70 -8.85 -0.60
CA LEU A 2 20.01 -10.14 -0.89
C LEU A 2 20.85 -11.36 -0.48
N ASP A 3 22.01 -11.14 0.13
CA ASP A 3 22.97 -12.18 0.51
C ASP A 3 23.57 -11.79 1.87
N GLY A 4 23.55 -12.71 2.83
CA GLY A 4 23.92 -12.50 4.24
C GLY A 4 22.80 -12.01 5.17
N ASP A 5 23.14 -11.81 6.44
CA ASP A 5 22.21 -11.34 7.48
C ASP A 5 21.73 -9.91 7.21
N VAL A 6 20.41 -9.73 7.11
CA VAL A 6 19.75 -8.44 6.93
C VAL A 6 19.44 -7.85 8.31
N THR A 7 20.22 -6.83 8.69
CA THR A 7 20.05 -6.09 9.96
C THR A 7 19.57 -4.67 9.66
N ASP A 8 18.93 -4.03 10.65
CA ASP A 8 18.49 -2.62 10.59
C ASP A 8 19.58 -1.67 10.05
N ALA A 9 20.85 -1.89 10.43
CA ALA A 9 21.96 -1.09 9.93
C ALA A 9 22.29 -1.32 8.45
N VAL A 10 22.17 -2.56 7.94
CA VAL A 10 22.39 -2.89 6.52
C VAL A 10 21.28 -2.27 5.66
N GLU A 11 20.07 -2.41 6.17
CA GLU A 11 18.83 -1.84 5.70
C GLU A 11 18.93 -0.31 5.54
N ALA A 12 19.19 0.42 6.62
CA ALA A 12 19.26 1.88 6.60
C ALA A 12 20.37 2.41 5.69
N ARG A 13 21.55 1.75 5.67
CA ARG A 13 22.68 2.16 4.82
C ARG A 13 22.39 2.04 3.33
N SER A 14 21.56 1.08 2.96
CA SER A 14 21.31 0.78 1.56
C SER A 14 20.15 1.61 1.00
N LEU A 15 19.11 1.92 1.80
CA LEU A 15 18.07 2.87 1.40
C LEU A 15 18.58 4.32 1.34
N SER A 16 19.55 4.66 2.18
CA SER A 16 20.20 5.97 2.18
C SER A 16 21.49 6.02 1.33
N LEU A 17 21.72 5.02 0.46
CA LEU A 17 22.93 5.00 -0.37
C LEU A 17 22.88 6.12 -1.41
N ASN A 18 23.82 7.06 -1.35
CA ASN A 18 24.01 8.13 -2.34
C ASN A 18 22.71 8.86 -2.79
N PRO A 19 21.91 9.43 -1.87
CA PRO A 19 20.56 9.91 -2.14
C PRO A 19 20.52 11.20 -2.97
N GLN A 20 21.70 11.83 -3.20
CA GLN A 20 21.84 12.96 -4.12
C GLN A 20 22.18 12.54 -5.55
N HIS A 21 22.54 11.27 -5.75
CA HIS A 21 22.86 10.70 -7.05
C HIS A 21 21.78 9.72 -7.53
N ILE A 22 21.28 8.88 -6.62
CA ILE A 22 20.21 7.93 -6.91
C ILE A 22 18.86 8.63 -6.78
N ASP A 23 18.08 8.61 -7.87
CA ASP A 23 16.74 9.18 -7.88
C ASP A 23 15.67 8.20 -7.37
N ILE A 24 15.78 6.94 -7.78
CA ILE A 24 14.75 5.92 -7.55
C ILE A 24 15.40 4.68 -6.95
N TYR A 25 14.83 4.22 -5.84
CA TYR A 25 15.17 2.94 -5.21
C TYR A 25 14.03 1.98 -5.52
N SER A 26 14.35 0.80 -6.06
CA SER A 26 13.37 -0.26 -6.32
C SER A 26 13.68 -1.42 -5.40
N ALA A 27 12.76 -1.73 -4.48
CA ALA A 27 12.95 -2.75 -3.47
C ALA A 27 11.73 -3.66 -3.34
N SER A 28 11.94 -4.78 -2.65
CA SER A 28 10.88 -5.72 -2.27
C SER A 28 11.05 -6.18 -0.81
N TRP A 29 11.80 -5.39 -0.01
CA TRP A 29 12.22 -5.61 1.38
C TRP A 29 13.11 -4.39 1.81
N GLY A 30 13.26 -4.10 3.12
CA GLY A 30 14.10 -2.98 3.65
C GLY A 30 13.33 -1.95 4.51
N PRO A 31 13.98 -1.09 5.32
CA PRO A 31 13.43 -0.39 6.51
C PRO A 31 12.54 0.84 6.18
N ASP A 32 12.00 1.48 7.23
CA ASP A 32 11.28 2.77 7.13
C ASP A 32 12.23 3.97 6.91
N ASP A 33 11.87 4.86 5.97
CA ASP A 33 12.62 6.09 5.63
C ASP A 33 11.86 7.38 5.96
N ASP A 34 12.57 8.52 6.01
CA ASP A 34 12.03 9.82 6.48
C ASP A 34 11.48 10.75 5.39
N GLY A 35 11.61 10.39 4.10
CA GLY A 35 11.10 11.12 2.93
C GLY A 35 11.57 12.57 2.77
N LYS A 36 12.53 13.04 3.58
CA LYS A 36 12.96 14.46 3.64
C LYS A 36 14.32 14.71 3.02
N THR A 37 15.11 13.66 2.82
CA THR A 37 16.45 13.73 2.26
C THR A 37 16.49 13.12 0.85
N GLY A 38 17.45 13.55 0.03
CA GLY A 38 17.64 13.06 -1.33
C GLY A 38 17.07 13.94 -2.44
N ARG A 39 17.61 13.76 -3.65
CA ARG A 39 17.26 14.49 -4.88
C ARG A 39 17.22 16.01 -4.72
N SER A 40 18.20 16.57 -4.02
CA SER A 40 18.28 18.00 -3.69
C SER A 40 17.05 18.55 -2.96
N GLY A 41 16.48 17.76 -2.04
CA GLY A 41 15.30 18.14 -1.23
C GLY A 41 13.95 17.80 -1.88
N LYS A 42 13.95 17.17 -3.06
CA LYS A 42 12.70 16.68 -3.69
C LYS A 42 12.22 15.36 -3.11
N GLY A 43 13.09 14.69 -2.34
CA GLY A 43 12.85 13.37 -1.76
C GLY A 43 13.06 12.25 -2.77
N SER A 44 13.77 11.22 -2.33
CA SER A 44 13.95 9.96 -3.06
C SER A 44 12.60 9.30 -3.36
N ILE A 45 12.52 8.57 -4.47
CA ILE A 45 11.32 7.78 -4.82
C ILE A 45 11.60 6.32 -4.50
N PHE A 46 10.90 5.78 -3.51
CA PHE A 46 11.01 4.37 -3.11
C PHE A 46 9.86 3.59 -3.74
N VAL A 47 10.14 2.74 -4.72
CA VAL A 47 9.15 1.84 -5.33
C VAL A 47 9.23 0.48 -4.66
N TRP A 48 8.09 -0.03 -4.22
CA TRP A 48 8.03 -1.23 -3.39
C TRP A 48 7.06 -2.26 -3.95
N ALA A 49 7.45 -3.54 -3.92
CA ALA A 49 6.54 -4.63 -4.23
C ALA A 49 5.59 -4.87 -3.05
N SER A 50 4.29 -5.03 -3.32
CA SER A 50 3.29 -5.18 -2.25
C SER A 50 3.30 -6.54 -1.54
N GLY A 51 4.09 -7.52 -1.99
CA GLY A 51 4.21 -8.83 -1.34
C GLY A 51 3.74 -10.02 -2.19
N ASN A 52 4.08 -11.24 -1.77
CA ASN A 52 3.86 -12.50 -2.50
C ASN A 52 3.08 -13.56 -1.67
N GLY A 53 2.55 -13.18 -0.52
CA GLY A 53 1.83 -14.04 0.45
C GLY A 53 0.36 -14.30 0.13
N GLY A 54 -0.11 -14.02 -1.09
CA GLY A 54 -1.53 -14.19 -1.46
C GLY A 54 -2.07 -15.61 -1.26
N ARG A 55 -1.25 -16.65 -1.46
CA ARG A 55 -1.61 -18.06 -1.19
C ARG A 55 -1.86 -18.35 0.28
N ASP A 56 -1.16 -17.62 1.16
CA ASP A 56 -1.27 -17.73 2.61
C ASP A 56 -2.31 -16.74 3.16
N HIS A 57 -3.08 -16.09 2.27
CA HIS A 57 -4.07 -15.07 2.61
C HIS A 57 -3.47 -13.95 3.45
N ASP A 58 -2.24 -13.53 3.13
CA ASP A 58 -1.61 -12.41 3.83
C ASP A 58 -2.22 -11.06 3.38
N ASN A 59 -1.94 -10.02 4.16
CA ASN A 59 -2.40 -8.67 3.92
C ASN A 59 -1.23 -7.69 4.07
N CYS A 60 -0.93 -6.98 2.99
CA CYS A 60 0.24 -6.12 2.92
C CYS A 60 0.24 -4.93 3.88
N ASN A 61 -0.89 -4.56 4.52
CA ASN A 61 -0.82 -3.58 5.62
C ASN A 61 -0.15 -4.14 6.90
N CYS A 62 0.16 -5.44 6.95
CA CYS A 62 0.96 -6.06 8.01
C CYS A 62 2.47 -6.02 7.72
N ASP A 63 2.87 -5.60 6.52
CA ASP A 63 4.25 -5.28 6.15
C ASP A 63 4.44 -3.76 6.29
N GLY A 64 5.29 -3.35 7.23
CA GLY A 64 5.53 -1.94 7.55
C GLY A 64 6.04 -1.12 6.36
N TYR A 65 6.72 -1.75 5.42
CA TYR A 65 7.42 -1.09 4.32
C TYR A 65 6.47 -0.71 3.19
N THR A 66 5.67 -1.67 2.72
CA THR A 66 4.61 -1.39 1.74
C THR A 66 3.47 -0.56 2.35
N ASN A 67 3.27 -0.61 3.67
CA ASN A 67 2.30 0.21 4.39
C ASN A 67 2.82 1.64 4.70
N SER A 68 4.09 1.92 4.42
CA SER A 68 4.72 3.21 4.67
C SER A 68 4.20 4.27 3.69
N ILE A 69 4.02 5.52 4.14
CA ILE A 69 3.58 6.61 3.23
C ILE A 69 4.67 7.01 2.24
N TRP A 70 5.93 6.70 2.57
CA TRP A 70 7.13 7.08 1.83
C TRP A 70 7.41 6.14 0.66
N THR A 71 6.81 4.96 0.67
CA THR A 71 6.92 3.99 -0.42
C THR A 71 5.75 4.14 -1.40
N LEU A 72 6.07 3.95 -2.66
CA LEU A 72 5.14 3.80 -3.76
C LEU A 72 4.92 2.30 -3.94
N SER A 73 3.94 1.75 -3.20
CA SER A 73 3.62 0.33 -3.23
C SER A 73 2.89 -0.08 -4.52
N ILE A 74 3.38 -1.16 -5.14
CA ILE A 74 2.98 -1.68 -6.44
C ILE A 74 2.61 -3.16 -6.31
N SER A 75 1.37 -3.48 -6.70
CA SER A 75 0.88 -4.84 -6.87
C SER A 75 1.04 -5.32 -8.32
N SER A 76 0.56 -6.54 -8.58
CA SER A 76 0.69 -7.19 -9.88
C SER A 76 -0.66 -7.50 -10.53
N ALA A 77 -0.70 -7.40 -11.84
CA ALA A 77 -1.74 -7.97 -12.68
C ALA A 77 -1.16 -9.06 -13.59
N THR A 78 -1.94 -10.10 -13.86
CA THR A 78 -1.58 -11.09 -14.87
C THR A 78 -1.75 -10.54 -16.29
N GLU A 79 -1.25 -11.25 -17.32
CA GLU A 79 -1.45 -10.89 -18.73
C GLU A 79 -2.93 -10.72 -19.08
N ALA A 80 -3.80 -11.58 -18.52
CA ALA A 80 -5.26 -11.52 -18.70
C ALA A 80 -5.98 -10.44 -17.85
N GLY A 81 -5.22 -9.62 -17.11
CA GLY A 81 -5.72 -8.56 -16.25
C GLY A 81 -6.40 -9.08 -14.98
N ARG A 82 -6.01 -10.25 -14.46
CA ARG A 82 -6.57 -10.84 -13.23
C ARG A 82 -5.64 -10.57 -12.05
N VAL A 83 -6.16 -10.75 -10.83
CA VAL A 83 -5.34 -10.77 -9.60
C VAL A 83 -4.52 -12.07 -9.59
N PRO A 84 -3.17 -12.00 -9.59
CA PRO A 84 -2.32 -13.19 -9.52
C PRO A 84 -2.45 -13.91 -8.17
N TRP A 85 -2.20 -15.22 -8.15
CA TRP A 85 -2.33 -16.07 -6.95
C TRP A 85 -1.43 -15.66 -5.77
N TYR A 86 -0.32 -14.96 -6.05
CA TYR A 86 0.64 -14.51 -5.04
C TYR A 86 0.33 -13.10 -4.52
N SER A 87 -0.50 -12.31 -5.21
CA SER A 87 -0.69 -10.90 -4.87
C SER A 87 -1.41 -10.76 -3.53
N GLU A 88 -0.88 -9.87 -2.69
CA GLU A 88 -1.51 -9.47 -1.44
C GLU A 88 -2.38 -8.22 -1.67
N ALA A 89 -3.59 -8.22 -1.11
CA ALA A 89 -4.50 -7.08 -1.20
C ALA A 89 -4.46 -6.27 0.10
N CYS A 90 -4.31 -4.95 -0.02
CA CYS A 90 -4.35 -4.02 1.12
C CYS A 90 -4.66 -2.59 0.67
N SER A 91 -5.03 -1.74 1.62
CA SER A 91 -5.39 -0.35 1.32
C SER A 91 -4.21 0.59 1.07
N SER A 92 -2.98 0.13 1.31
CA SER A 92 -1.75 0.91 1.10
C SER A 92 -1.21 0.85 -0.35
N THR A 93 -1.60 -0.16 -1.14
CA THR A 93 -1.21 -0.28 -2.55
C THR A 93 -1.69 0.92 -3.36
N LEU A 94 -0.77 1.59 -4.06
CA LEU A 94 -1.10 2.78 -4.86
C LEU A 94 -1.53 2.41 -6.29
N ALA A 95 -0.84 1.47 -6.93
CA ALA A 95 -1.09 1.08 -8.32
C ALA A 95 -0.56 -0.32 -8.64
N THR A 96 -0.66 -0.69 -9.91
CA THR A 96 -0.29 -2.02 -10.41
C THR A 96 0.53 -1.93 -11.69
N THR A 97 1.41 -2.90 -11.89
CA THR A 97 2.00 -3.21 -13.20
C THR A 97 1.82 -4.69 -13.53
N TYR A 98 2.13 -5.09 -14.77
CA TYR A 98 2.07 -6.49 -15.14
C TYR A 98 3.17 -7.32 -14.48
N SER A 99 2.89 -8.60 -14.26
CA SER A 99 3.86 -9.63 -13.89
C SER A 99 3.37 -11.00 -14.40
N SER A 100 3.77 -12.09 -13.76
CA SER A 100 3.37 -13.46 -14.08
C SER A 100 1.94 -13.78 -13.64
N GLY A 101 1.36 -14.82 -14.24
CA GLY A 101 0.03 -15.31 -13.91
C GLY A 101 -0.07 -16.83 -13.83
N SER A 102 -1.23 -17.35 -14.21
CA SER A 102 -1.50 -18.79 -14.30
C SER A 102 -0.64 -19.46 -15.38
N PRO A 103 -0.47 -20.80 -15.34
CA PRO A 103 0.17 -21.54 -16.41
C PRO A 103 -0.45 -21.19 -17.78
N GLY A 104 0.38 -20.86 -18.76
CA GLY A 104 -0.03 -20.42 -20.10
C GLY A 104 -0.10 -18.90 -20.29
N GLU A 105 -0.13 -18.11 -19.22
CA GLU A 105 0.08 -16.65 -19.30
C GLU A 105 1.59 -16.34 -19.34
N LYS A 106 1.97 -15.29 -20.08
CA LYS A 106 3.36 -14.86 -20.16
C LYS A 106 3.87 -14.31 -18.82
N GLN A 107 5.19 -14.29 -18.70
CA GLN A 107 5.91 -13.81 -17.53
C GLN A 107 6.86 -12.67 -17.95
N VAL A 108 7.61 -12.11 -16.99
CA VAL A 108 8.51 -10.99 -17.26
C VAL A 108 9.80 -11.51 -17.90
N VAL A 109 10.17 -10.91 -19.03
CA VAL A 109 11.42 -11.19 -19.74
C VAL A 109 12.46 -10.16 -19.34
N THR A 110 13.61 -10.60 -18.85
CA THR A 110 14.69 -9.72 -18.38
C THR A 110 16.05 -10.42 -18.41
N THR A 111 17.12 -9.68 -18.12
CA THR A 111 18.47 -10.23 -17.93
C THR A 111 18.53 -11.16 -16.72
N ASP A 112 19.38 -12.18 -16.78
CA ASP A 112 19.59 -13.15 -15.72
C ASP A 112 21.10 -13.29 -15.41
N LEU A 113 21.42 -13.98 -14.31
CA LEU A 113 22.78 -14.27 -13.89
C LEU A 113 23.59 -14.96 -15.00
N HIS A 114 24.92 -14.88 -14.90
CA HIS A 114 25.83 -15.52 -15.85
C HIS A 114 25.60 -15.10 -17.32
N HIS A 115 25.32 -13.82 -17.55
CA HIS A 115 25.06 -13.24 -18.88
C HIS A 115 23.90 -13.91 -19.65
N SER A 116 22.92 -14.43 -18.92
CA SER A 116 21.76 -15.10 -19.51
C SER A 116 20.55 -14.17 -19.64
N CYS A 117 19.49 -14.68 -20.26
CA CYS A 117 18.20 -14.03 -20.34
C CYS A 117 17.15 -14.99 -19.77
N THR A 118 16.26 -14.48 -18.94
CA THR A 118 15.14 -15.23 -18.39
C THR A 118 13.84 -14.72 -18.99
N SER A 119 12.97 -15.64 -19.37
CA SER A 119 11.55 -15.38 -19.65
C SER A 119 10.66 -15.83 -18.49
N GLY A 120 11.28 -16.12 -17.34
CA GLY A 120 10.68 -16.79 -16.19
C GLY A 120 10.58 -15.94 -14.93
N HIS A 121 10.75 -14.62 -15.02
CA HIS A 121 10.71 -13.76 -13.83
C HIS A 121 9.25 -13.51 -13.38
N THR A 122 8.98 -13.64 -12.08
CA THR A 122 7.62 -13.74 -11.52
C THR A 122 7.47 -12.95 -10.21
N GLY A 123 6.21 -12.79 -9.77
CA GLY A 123 5.88 -12.19 -8.47
C GLY A 123 5.74 -10.67 -8.51
N THR A 124 5.29 -10.07 -7.41
CA THR A 124 5.24 -8.61 -7.26
C THR A 124 6.62 -7.95 -7.32
N SER A 125 7.66 -8.72 -7.02
CA SER A 125 9.05 -8.30 -7.20
C SER A 125 9.43 -8.02 -8.66
N ALA A 126 8.71 -8.58 -9.64
CA ALA A 126 8.88 -8.23 -11.05
C ALA A 126 8.06 -6.99 -11.46
N SER A 127 7.02 -6.65 -10.70
CA SER A 127 6.18 -5.46 -10.94
C SER A 127 6.83 -4.16 -10.46
N ALA A 128 7.49 -4.16 -9.30
CA ALA A 128 8.12 -2.96 -8.75
C ALA A 128 9.21 -2.36 -9.69
N PRO A 129 10.11 -3.14 -10.31
CA PRO A 129 11.10 -2.61 -11.27
C PRO A 129 10.47 -1.99 -12.52
N LEU A 130 9.35 -2.53 -13.02
CA LEU A 130 8.62 -1.94 -14.13
C LEU A 130 8.06 -0.57 -13.73
N ALA A 131 7.47 -0.46 -12.54
CA ALA A 131 6.99 0.81 -12.00
C ALA A 131 8.13 1.82 -11.79
N ALA A 132 9.28 1.38 -11.30
CA ALA A 132 10.48 2.21 -11.18
C ALA A 132 10.95 2.75 -12.53
N GLY A 133 10.95 1.91 -13.57
CA GLY A 133 11.23 2.35 -14.95
C GLY A 133 10.24 3.40 -15.46
N ILE A 134 8.94 3.22 -15.19
CA ILE A 134 7.91 4.21 -15.55
C ILE A 134 8.11 5.54 -14.78
N CYS A 135 8.43 5.47 -13.49
CA CYS A 135 8.76 6.65 -12.69
C CYS A 135 9.99 7.38 -13.24
N ALA A 136 11.01 6.65 -13.72
CA ALA A 136 12.20 7.25 -14.34
C ALA A 136 11.84 8.06 -15.59
N LEU A 137 10.94 7.54 -16.45
CA LEU A 137 10.45 8.27 -17.62
C LEU A 137 9.70 9.56 -17.24
N ALA A 138 8.88 9.51 -16.18
CA ALA A 138 8.20 10.69 -15.67
C ALA A 138 9.18 11.73 -15.08
N LEU A 139 10.22 11.28 -14.38
CA LEU A 139 11.29 12.16 -13.89
C LEU A 139 12.13 12.76 -15.01
N GLU A 140 12.41 12.02 -16.08
CA GLU A 140 13.09 12.56 -17.26
C GLU A 140 12.27 13.70 -17.87
N ALA A 141 10.96 13.52 -17.96
CA ALA A 141 10.04 14.53 -18.46
C ALA A 141 9.93 15.76 -17.54
N ASN A 142 10.10 15.59 -16.23
CA ASN A 142 10.12 16.67 -15.25
C ASN A 142 10.99 16.31 -14.02
N LYS A 143 12.24 16.79 -14.02
CA LYS A 143 13.19 16.59 -12.90
C LYS A 143 12.82 17.39 -11.64
N GLY A 144 11.79 18.24 -11.72
CA GLY A 144 11.25 19.03 -10.63
C GLY A 144 10.30 18.27 -9.70
N LEU A 145 9.82 17.09 -10.11
CA LEU A 145 8.86 16.30 -9.33
C LEU A 145 9.43 15.87 -7.98
N THR A 146 8.67 16.12 -6.92
CA THR A 146 8.89 15.58 -5.58
C THR A 146 8.40 14.13 -5.46
N TRP A 147 8.76 13.44 -4.38
CA TRP A 147 8.25 12.09 -4.10
C TRP A 147 6.71 12.05 -4.02
N ARG A 148 6.08 13.08 -3.44
CA ARG A 148 4.61 13.24 -3.40
C ARG A 148 4.02 13.52 -4.77
N ASP A 149 4.66 14.38 -5.56
CA ASP A 149 4.19 14.64 -6.93
C ASP A 149 4.13 13.36 -7.76
N MET A 150 5.11 12.47 -7.61
CA MET A 150 5.12 11.17 -8.29
C MET A 150 3.90 10.33 -7.89
N GLN A 151 3.59 10.22 -6.59
CA GLN A 151 2.41 9.49 -6.13
C GLN A 151 1.10 10.11 -6.65
N HIS A 152 0.97 11.45 -6.62
CA HIS A 152 -0.20 12.16 -7.19
C HIS A 152 -0.38 11.88 -8.69
N ILE A 153 0.72 11.87 -9.45
CA ILE A 153 0.69 11.57 -10.88
C ILE A 153 0.21 10.14 -11.10
N VAL A 154 0.70 9.16 -10.33
CA VAL A 154 0.23 7.76 -10.40
C VAL A 154 -1.27 7.67 -10.14
N VAL A 155 -1.75 8.25 -9.03
CA VAL A 155 -3.20 8.26 -8.66
C VAL A 155 -4.08 8.84 -9.77
N ARG A 156 -3.59 9.85 -10.50
CA ARG A 156 -4.36 10.55 -11.55
C ARG A 156 -4.30 9.89 -12.92
N THR A 157 -3.36 8.98 -13.15
CA THR A 157 -3.08 8.42 -14.49
C THR A 157 -3.23 6.91 -14.58
N ALA A 158 -3.25 6.20 -13.45
CA ALA A 158 -3.51 4.78 -13.41
C ALA A 158 -4.90 4.44 -13.98
N LYS A 159 -5.01 3.27 -14.62
CA LYS A 159 -6.19 2.87 -15.40
C LYS A 159 -6.82 1.56 -14.88
N PRO A 160 -8.13 1.56 -14.56
CA PRO A 160 -8.84 0.34 -14.12
C PRO A 160 -9.33 -0.53 -15.30
N ALA A 161 -9.46 0.04 -16.50
CA ALA A 161 -10.32 -0.48 -17.58
C ALA A 161 -10.04 -1.92 -18.08
N ASN A 162 -8.90 -2.51 -17.75
CA ASN A 162 -8.52 -3.87 -18.17
C ASN A 162 -8.21 -4.81 -16.98
N LEU A 163 -8.50 -4.37 -15.76
CA LEU A 163 -8.20 -5.09 -14.53
C LEU A 163 -9.48 -5.64 -13.90
N LYS A 164 -9.50 -6.94 -13.65
CA LYS A 164 -10.66 -7.70 -13.20
C LYS A 164 -10.51 -8.03 -11.73
N SER A 165 -11.29 -7.35 -10.90
CA SER A 165 -11.42 -7.64 -9.49
C SER A 165 -12.85 -7.33 -9.01
N PRO A 166 -13.44 -8.12 -8.11
CA PRO A 166 -14.75 -7.82 -7.54
C PRO A 166 -14.74 -6.67 -6.53
N ASP A 167 -13.56 -6.19 -6.10
CA ASP A 167 -13.38 -5.20 -5.04
C ASP A 167 -13.26 -3.74 -5.54
N TRP A 168 -13.49 -3.49 -6.84
CA TRP A 168 -13.51 -2.13 -7.37
C TRP A 168 -14.62 -1.31 -6.72
N THR A 169 -14.24 -0.18 -6.15
CA THR A 169 -15.16 0.79 -5.55
C THR A 169 -14.80 2.20 -6.03
N VAL A 170 -15.79 3.10 -6.02
CA VAL A 170 -15.58 4.51 -6.34
C VAL A 170 -15.45 5.29 -5.04
N ASN A 171 -14.35 6.02 -4.87
CA ASN A 171 -14.12 6.84 -3.69
C ASN A 171 -14.91 8.17 -3.73
N GLY A 172 -14.83 8.97 -2.67
CA GLY A 172 -15.59 10.21 -2.49
C GLY A 172 -15.31 11.31 -3.51
N VAL A 173 -14.26 11.17 -4.32
CA VAL A 173 -13.91 12.09 -5.42
C VAL A 173 -14.05 11.47 -6.80
N GLY A 174 -14.74 10.34 -6.90
CA GLY A 174 -15.10 9.71 -8.17
C GLY A 174 -14.00 8.85 -8.82
N ARG A 175 -12.97 8.44 -8.07
CA ARG A 175 -11.91 7.55 -8.59
C ARG A 175 -12.19 6.09 -8.24
N ASN A 176 -11.95 5.20 -9.20
CA ASN A 176 -11.97 3.76 -8.95
C ASN A 176 -10.72 3.34 -8.15
N VAL A 177 -10.93 2.57 -7.09
CA VAL A 177 -9.89 1.99 -6.23
C VAL A 177 -10.21 0.52 -5.94
N SER A 178 -9.17 -0.29 -5.82
CA SER A 178 -9.21 -1.72 -5.51
C SER A 178 -8.11 -2.02 -4.50
N HIS A 179 -8.38 -2.87 -3.50
CA HIS A 179 -7.34 -3.32 -2.57
C HIS A 179 -6.31 -4.21 -3.27
N SER A 180 -6.69 -4.85 -4.37
CA SER A 180 -5.81 -5.69 -5.18
C SER A 180 -4.98 -4.89 -6.19
N PHE A 181 -5.51 -3.76 -6.68
CA PHE A 181 -4.90 -3.02 -7.80
C PHE A 181 -4.57 -1.55 -7.52
N GLY A 182 -4.88 -1.03 -6.33
CA GLY A 182 -4.81 0.40 -6.03
C GLY A 182 -5.71 1.19 -6.99
N TYR A 183 -5.18 2.27 -7.56
CA TYR A 183 -5.84 3.07 -8.60
C TYR A 183 -5.81 2.43 -10.00
N GLY A 184 -5.16 1.27 -10.16
CA GLY A 184 -5.12 0.50 -11.39
C GLY A 184 -3.75 0.42 -12.04
N LEU A 185 -3.74 0.07 -13.34
CA LEU A 185 -2.52 -0.17 -14.08
C LEU A 185 -1.79 1.15 -14.39
N MET A 186 -0.49 1.23 -14.09
CA MET A 186 0.31 2.41 -14.42
C MET A 186 0.40 2.61 -15.94
N ASP A 187 0.19 3.85 -16.39
CA ASP A 187 0.28 4.24 -17.80
C ASP A 187 1.44 5.22 -18.00
N ALA A 188 2.55 4.72 -18.56
CA ALA A 188 3.75 5.51 -18.79
C ALA A 188 3.50 6.74 -19.68
N SER A 189 2.66 6.62 -20.71
CA SER A 189 2.36 7.74 -21.62
C SER A 189 1.58 8.83 -20.88
N ALA A 190 0.57 8.44 -20.11
CA ALA A 190 -0.23 9.37 -19.32
C ALA A 190 0.60 10.03 -18.21
N MET A 191 1.45 9.27 -17.52
CA MET A 191 2.35 9.79 -16.49
C MET A 191 3.32 10.83 -17.06
N VAL A 192 4.01 10.52 -18.17
CA VAL A 192 4.94 11.46 -18.84
C VAL A 192 4.22 12.72 -19.33
N LYS A 193 3.02 12.58 -19.92
CA LYS A 193 2.23 13.72 -20.39
C LYS A 193 1.83 14.63 -19.23
N LEU A 194 1.36 14.06 -18.13
CA LEU A 194 0.95 14.82 -16.95
C LEU A 194 2.16 15.48 -16.27
N ALA A 195 3.29 14.76 -16.15
CA ALA A 195 4.53 15.25 -15.55
C ALA A 195 5.02 16.56 -16.19
N ARG A 196 4.95 16.69 -17.52
CA ARG A 196 5.41 17.89 -18.26
C ARG A 196 4.68 19.17 -17.89
N ILE A 197 3.41 19.06 -17.51
CA ILE A 197 2.54 20.19 -17.14
C ILE A 197 2.22 20.21 -15.64
N TRP A 198 2.87 19.34 -14.86
CA TRP A 198 2.58 19.18 -13.45
C TRP A 198 3.04 20.41 -12.67
N LYS A 199 2.16 20.90 -11.79
CA LYS A 199 2.49 21.91 -10.80
C LYS A 199 2.70 21.21 -9.46
N THR A 200 3.88 21.36 -8.89
CA THR A 200 4.24 20.77 -7.58
C THR A 200 3.19 21.09 -6.53
N VAL A 201 2.80 20.06 -5.79
CA VAL A 201 1.82 20.18 -4.70
C VAL A 201 2.37 21.03 -3.55
N PRO A 202 1.51 21.68 -2.74
CA PRO A 202 1.96 22.41 -1.55
C PRO A 202 2.71 21.51 -0.55
N GLU A 203 3.34 22.14 0.44
CA GLU A 203 3.99 21.44 1.55
C GLU A 203 3.05 20.42 2.20
N GLN A 204 3.62 19.29 2.64
CA GLN A 204 2.85 18.25 3.31
C GLN A 204 2.45 18.75 4.70
N HIS A 205 1.16 18.72 5.00
CA HIS A 205 0.65 18.94 6.35
C HIS A 205 0.29 17.59 6.99
N LYS A 206 0.55 17.47 8.29
CA LYS A 206 0.18 16.32 9.09
C LYS A 206 -0.83 16.74 10.15
N CYS A 207 -1.94 16.04 10.20
CA CYS A 207 -2.99 16.24 11.18
C CYS A 207 -3.21 14.91 11.91
N GLU A 208 -3.06 14.92 13.23
CA GLU A 208 -3.35 13.76 14.09
C GLU A 208 -4.55 14.09 14.96
N VAL A 209 -5.53 13.18 14.95
CA VAL A 209 -6.73 13.28 15.78
C VAL A 209 -6.79 12.03 16.64
N SER A 210 -6.90 12.22 17.95
CA SER A 210 -7.05 11.11 18.89
C SER A 210 -8.51 10.67 18.95
N ALA A 211 -8.76 9.39 18.67
CA ALA A 211 -10.04 8.79 19.03
C ALA A 211 -10.18 8.73 20.56
N PRO A 212 -11.40 8.84 21.10
CA PRO A 212 -11.64 8.57 22.52
C PRO A 212 -11.11 7.18 22.88
N HIS A 213 -10.38 7.06 24.00
CA HIS A 213 -9.97 5.74 24.49
C HIS A 213 -11.22 4.91 24.75
N ALA A 214 -11.27 3.75 24.12
CA ALA A 214 -12.40 2.84 24.20
C ALA A 214 -11.86 1.47 24.58
N ASP A 215 -11.86 1.17 25.88
CA ASP A 215 -11.61 -0.17 26.41
C ASP A 215 -12.81 -1.07 26.12
N LYS A 216 -13.03 -1.36 24.83
CA LYS A 216 -14.12 -2.19 24.36
C LYS A 216 -13.60 -3.59 24.09
N LEU A 217 -14.22 -4.55 24.77
CA LEU A 217 -14.08 -5.96 24.43
C LEU A 217 -14.67 -6.23 23.05
N ILE A 218 -13.99 -7.07 22.27
CA ILE A 218 -14.47 -7.59 20.99
C ILE A 218 -14.61 -9.11 21.13
N PRO A 219 -15.71 -9.62 21.71
CA PRO A 219 -15.96 -11.06 21.81
C PRO A 219 -15.87 -11.79 20.47
N ALA A 220 -15.69 -13.11 20.52
CA ALA A 220 -15.79 -13.95 19.34
C ALA A 220 -17.16 -13.79 18.65
N LYS A 221 -17.16 -13.79 17.31
CA LYS A 221 -18.36 -13.61 16.46
C LYS A 221 -19.10 -12.29 16.76
N SER A 222 -18.34 -11.24 17.02
CA SER A 222 -18.88 -9.91 17.29
C SER A 222 -18.09 -8.84 16.56
N GLN A 223 -18.61 -7.62 16.61
CA GLN A 223 -17.97 -6.44 16.04
C GLN A 223 -18.08 -5.26 17.00
N VAL A 224 -17.14 -4.34 16.87
CA VAL A 224 -17.21 -3.03 17.49
C VAL A 224 -17.11 -1.95 16.43
N ILE A 225 -17.94 -0.92 16.59
CA ILE A 225 -17.92 0.27 15.77
C ILE A 225 -17.52 1.45 16.65
N LEU A 226 -16.50 2.19 16.20
CA LEU A 226 -16.01 3.42 16.79
C LEU A 226 -16.21 4.55 15.79
N GLN A 227 -16.69 5.68 16.27
CA GLN A 227 -16.88 6.88 15.44
C GLN A 227 -16.00 8.01 15.96
N LEU A 228 -15.40 8.73 15.03
CA LEU A 228 -14.57 9.90 15.31
C LEU A 228 -15.02 11.05 14.42
N ASN A 229 -15.53 12.13 15.03
CA ASN A 229 -15.93 13.32 14.29
C ASN A 229 -14.74 14.30 14.18
N VAL A 230 -14.18 14.42 12.98
CA VAL A 230 -13.09 15.34 12.66
C VAL A 230 -13.69 16.68 12.24
N LYS A 231 -13.63 17.66 13.15
CA LYS A 231 -14.11 19.03 12.88
C LYS A 231 -13.03 19.94 12.33
N GLU A 232 -11.78 19.70 12.75
CA GLU A 232 -10.62 20.52 12.42
C GLU A 232 -9.45 19.60 12.11
N CYS A 233 -8.63 19.99 11.14
CA CYS A 233 -7.46 19.24 10.73
C CYS A 233 -6.40 20.21 10.22
N ALA A 234 -5.39 20.49 11.04
CA ALA A 234 -4.45 21.59 10.83
C ALA A 234 -3.75 21.50 9.47
N GLY A 235 -4.12 22.40 8.54
CA GLY A 235 -3.51 22.51 7.20
C GLY A 235 -3.92 21.42 6.20
N VAL A 236 -4.72 20.43 6.59
CA VAL A 236 -5.12 19.31 5.71
C VAL A 236 -6.55 19.54 5.21
N ASN A 237 -6.68 20.03 3.98
CA ASN A 237 -7.97 20.20 3.32
C ASN A 237 -8.32 19.02 2.40
N PHE A 238 -7.31 18.36 1.84
CA PHE A 238 -7.45 17.22 0.94
C PHE A 238 -6.47 16.13 1.37
N LEU A 239 -6.96 14.90 1.45
CA LEU A 239 -6.21 13.74 1.91
C LEU A 239 -5.22 13.25 0.86
N GLU A 240 -4.08 12.73 1.33
CA GLU A 240 -3.14 11.93 0.56
C GLU A 240 -3.13 10.52 1.16
N HIS A 241 -2.43 10.36 2.29
CA HIS A 241 -2.41 9.13 3.08
C HIS A 241 -3.24 9.28 4.35
N VAL A 242 -3.92 8.22 4.76
CA VAL A 242 -4.63 8.14 6.05
C VAL A 242 -4.09 6.94 6.83
N GLN A 243 -3.69 7.17 8.09
CA GLN A 243 -3.26 6.11 9.00
C GLN A 243 -4.22 5.98 10.18
N ALA A 244 -4.71 4.77 10.44
CA ALA A 244 -5.37 4.41 11.68
C ALA A 244 -4.39 3.67 12.59
N LYS A 245 -3.87 4.36 13.62
CA LYS A 245 -2.98 3.77 14.62
C LYS A 245 -3.79 2.99 15.65
N ILE A 246 -3.72 1.67 15.61
CA ILE A 246 -4.58 0.80 16.41
C ILE A 246 -3.75 0.02 17.43
N SER A 247 -4.16 0.10 18.69
CA SER A 247 -3.74 -0.79 19.77
C SER A 247 -4.90 -1.70 20.12
N LEU A 248 -4.71 -3.02 20.00
CA LEU A 248 -5.75 -4.02 20.18
C LEU A 248 -5.13 -5.32 20.67
N ALA A 249 -5.59 -5.82 21.81
CA ALA A 249 -5.27 -7.18 22.25
C ALA A 249 -6.17 -8.20 21.54
N SER A 250 -5.63 -9.38 21.21
CA SER A 250 -6.40 -10.48 20.62
C SER A 250 -5.86 -11.83 21.04
N SER A 251 -6.74 -12.79 21.27
CA SER A 251 -6.37 -14.19 21.50
C SER A 251 -5.99 -14.92 20.21
N ARG A 252 -6.36 -14.38 19.04
CA ARG A 252 -5.98 -14.87 17.72
C ARG A 252 -6.09 -13.74 16.70
N ARG A 253 -4.96 -13.13 16.36
CA ARG A 253 -4.89 -11.91 15.56
C ARG A 253 -5.46 -12.09 14.15
N GLY A 254 -5.31 -13.26 13.54
CA GLY A 254 -5.82 -13.57 12.20
C GLY A 254 -7.35 -13.66 12.08
N ASP A 255 -8.07 -13.71 13.20
CA ASP A 255 -9.55 -13.67 13.22
C ASP A 255 -10.11 -12.24 13.19
N LEU A 256 -9.22 -11.23 13.21
CA LEU A 256 -9.61 -9.83 13.17
C LEU A 256 -9.76 -9.35 11.73
N GLN A 257 -10.79 -8.57 11.49
CA GLN A 257 -10.95 -7.78 10.27
C GLN A 257 -11.19 -6.32 10.65
N ILE A 258 -10.48 -5.40 10.00
CA ILE A 258 -10.53 -3.96 10.34
C ILE A 258 -10.90 -3.17 9.09
N HIS A 259 -11.90 -2.31 9.22
CA HIS A 259 -12.31 -1.39 8.17
C HIS A 259 -12.37 0.04 8.67
N LEU A 260 -12.04 0.98 7.80
CA LEU A 260 -12.15 2.41 8.03
C LEU A 260 -13.00 3.05 6.92
N THR A 261 -14.06 3.73 7.31
CA THR A 261 -14.94 4.47 6.39
C THR A 261 -14.72 5.97 6.56
N SER A 262 -14.45 6.67 5.44
CA SER A 262 -14.30 8.11 5.41
C SER A 262 -15.64 8.85 5.52
N PRO A 263 -15.63 10.16 5.83
CA PRO A 263 -16.83 11.00 5.83
C PRO A 263 -17.58 11.01 4.49
N SER A 264 -16.85 10.83 3.38
CA SER A 264 -17.43 10.75 2.03
C SER A 264 -18.01 9.37 1.70
N GLY A 265 -17.90 8.39 2.60
CA GLY A 265 -18.44 7.03 2.45
C GLY A 265 -17.46 6.00 1.88
N THR A 266 -16.20 6.35 1.64
CA THR A 266 -15.19 5.40 1.10
C THR A 266 -14.76 4.43 2.18
N ARG A 267 -15.06 3.14 1.99
CA ARG A 267 -14.71 2.06 2.92
C ARG A 267 -13.40 1.39 2.53
N SER A 268 -12.40 1.47 3.40
CA SER A 268 -11.09 0.83 3.24
C SER A 268 -10.97 -0.38 4.18
N THR A 269 -10.68 -1.56 3.63
CA THR A 269 -10.21 -2.72 4.40
C THR A 269 -8.76 -2.49 4.84
N LEU A 270 -8.58 -2.17 6.11
CA LEU A 270 -7.26 -1.97 6.71
C LEU A 270 -6.60 -3.30 7.08
N LEU A 271 -7.38 -4.30 7.45
CA LEU A 271 -6.90 -5.65 7.72
C LEU A 271 -7.96 -6.65 7.27
N ALA A 272 -7.57 -7.55 6.37
CA ALA A 272 -8.36 -8.72 6.01
C ALA A 272 -8.10 -9.88 7.00
N LEU A 273 -8.97 -10.89 6.99
CA LEU A 273 -8.75 -12.12 7.75
C LEU A 273 -7.49 -12.82 7.25
N ARG A 274 -6.68 -13.32 8.20
CA ARG A 274 -5.45 -14.07 7.91
C ARG A 274 -5.49 -15.41 8.62
N PRO A 275 -6.07 -16.47 8.01
CA PRO A 275 -6.33 -17.75 8.68
C PRO A 275 -5.11 -18.40 9.32
N HIS A 276 -3.90 -18.12 8.82
CA HIS A 276 -2.66 -18.68 9.36
C HIS A 276 -2.05 -17.86 10.51
N ASP A 277 -2.51 -16.63 10.76
CA ASP A 277 -2.02 -15.77 11.86
C ASP A 277 -2.66 -16.16 13.20
N ILE A 278 -2.03 -17.11 13.89
CA ILE A 278 -2.45 -17.59 15.21
C ILE A 278 -1.89 -16.76 16.39
N SER A 279 -1.27 -15.60 16.12
CA SER A 279 -0.61 -14.80 17.16
C SER A 279 -1.58 -14.29 18.22
N ARG A 280 -1.10 -14.23 19.47
CA ARG A 280 -1.79 -13.64 20.63
C ARG A 280 -1.34 -12.22 20.98
N THR A 281 -0.40 -11.66 20.21
CA THR A 281 0.19 -10.36 20.52
C THR A 281 -0.72 -9.19 20.17
N GLY A 282 -1.72 -9.41 19.32
CA GLY A 282 -2.56 -8.34 18.79
C GLY A 282 -1.77 -7.30 18.01
N PHE A 283 -2.18 -6.03 18.11
CA PHE A 283 -1.50 -4.88 17.52
C PHE A 283 -1.18 -3.85 18.61
N GLN A 284 -0.01 -3.21 18.51
CA GLN A 284 0.41 -2.16 19.42
C GLN A 284 0.73 -0.91 18.61
N SER A 285 -0.16 0.08 18.66
CA SER A 285 -0.05 1.34 17.90
C SER A 285 0.29 1.13 16.42
N TRP A 286 -0.21 0.05 15.81
CA TRP A 286 0.13 -0.31 14.42
C TRP A 286 -0.55 0.67 13.45
N PRO A 287 0.19 1.35 12.56
CA PRO A 287 -0.32 2.44 11.74
C PRO A 287 -0.90 1.94 10.41
N PHE A 288 -2.02 1.22 10.42
CA PHE A 288 -2.67 0.75 9.19
C PHE A 288 -2.94 1.92 8.23
N MET A 289 -2.42 1.86 7.01
CA MET A 289 -2.46 2.95 6.03
C MET A 289 -3.46 2.68 4.91
N SER A 290 -4.12 3.75 4.44
CA SER A 290 -4.97 3.73 3.25
C SER A 290 -4.66 4.92 2.34
N VAL A 291 -4.57 4.63 1.04
CA VAL A 291 -4.55 5.63 -0.04
C VAL A 291 -5.90 5.75 -0.75
N HIS A 292 -6.92 4.96 -0.39
CA HIS A 292 -8.18 4.89 -1.14
C HIS A 292 -9.00 6.20 -1.08
N THR A 293 -8.72 7.04 -0.07
CA THR A 293 -9.40 8.33 0.16
C THR A 293 -8.64 9.51 -0.45
N TRP A 294 -7.65 9.26 -1.31
CA TRP A 294 -6.81 10.33 -1.89
C TRP A 294 -7.65 11.39 -2.61
N GLY A 295 -7.52 12.62 -2.14
CA GLY A 295 -8.23 13.81 -2.62
C GLY A 295 -9.55 14.10 -1.92
N GLU A 296 -10.06 13.23 -1.05
CA GLU A 296 -11.23 13.52 -0.23
C GLU A 296 -10.94 14.56 0.86
N GLN A 297 -11.99 15.17 1.40
CA GLN A 297 -11.88 16.05 2.57
C GLN A 297 -11.91 15.22 3.86
N PRO A 298 -11.11 15.57 4.89
CA PRO A 298 -11.07 14.80 6.14
C PRO A 298 -12.24 15.09 7.09
N PHE A 299 -13.04 16.11 6.83
CA PHE A 299 -14.02 16.65 7.78
C PHE A 299 -15.30 15.81 7.84
N GLY A 300 -15.76 15.52 9.06
CA GLY A 300 -16.96 14.74 9.32
C GLY A 300 -16.67 13.46 10.10
N VAL A 301 -17.61 12.51 10.05
CA VAL A 301 -17.56 11.30 10.86
C VAL A 301 -16.76 10.21 10.13
N TRP A 302 -15.63 9.83 10.72
CA TRP A 302 -14.91 8.62 10.39
C TRP A 302 -15.46 7.45 11.21
N GLN A 303 -15.57 6.28 10.60
CA GLN A 303 -16.04 5.08 11.27
C GLN A 303 -14.99 3.96 11.17
N LEU A 304 -14.49 3.51 12.32
CA LEU A 304 -13.63 2.35 12.44
C LEU A 304 -14.47 1.16 12.89
N GLU A 305 -14.41 0.06 12.14
CA GLU A 305 -15.17 -1.16 12.35
C GLU A 305 -14.20 -2.32 12.51
N ILE A 306 -14.25 -3.00 13.66
CA ILE A 306 -13.39 -4.14 13.96
C ILE A 306 -14.27 -5.36 14.22
N HIS A 307 -14.12 -6.38 13.38
CA HIS A 307 -14.79 -7.67 13.52
C HIS A 307 -13.85 -8.69 14.12
N ASN A 308 -14.39 -9.58 14.94
CA ASN A 308 -13.71 -10.77 15.43
C ASN A 308 -14.52 -12.01 15.03
N GLU A 309 -14.01 -12.78 14.07
CA GLU A 309 -14.67 -13.98 13.57
C GLU A 309 -14.67 -15.13 14.59
N GLY A 310 -13.66 -15.19 15.46
CA GLY A 310 -13.55 -16.17 16.54
C GLY A 310 -13.61 -17.65 16.09
N ARG A 311 -13.04 -17.98 14.92
CA ARG A 311 -13.27 -19.26 14.21
C ARG A 311 -12.92 -20.53 15.01
N TYR A 312 -12.08 -20.44 16.04
CA TYR A 312 -11.62 -21.61 16.81
C TYR A 312 -11.99 -21.61 18.30
N LEU A 313 -12.79 -20.64 18.77
CA LEU A 313 -13.27 -20.63 20.16
C LEU A 313 -14.52 -21.52 20.38
N GLY A 314 -15.03 -22.15 19.32
CA GLY A 314 -16.23 -23.00 19.37
C GLY A 314 -16.00 -24.51 19.49
N GLN A 315 -14.76 -24.99 19.69
CA GLN A 315 -14.45 -26.43 19.75
C GLN A 315 -13.89 -26.91 21.09
N SER A 316 -13.90 -26.08 22.13
CA SER A 316 -13.36 -26.43 23.45
C SER A 316 -14.34 -26.18 24.59
N GLN A 317 -15.60 -26.61 24.42
CA GLN A 317 -16.56 -26.86 25.50
C GLN A 317 -17.50 -28.00 25.07
N GLU A 318 -16.99 -29.23 25.08
CA GLU A 318 -17.73 -30.47 25.36
C GLU A 318 -16.76 -31.64 25.16
N ILE A 319 -16.27 -32.16 26.29
CA ILE A 319 -15.96 -33.55 26.69
C ILE A 319 -15.04 -33.47 27.92
#